data_AF-A0A6G3PXZ0-F1
#
_entry.id   AF-A0A6G3PXZ0-F1
#
_cell.length_a   1.000
_cell.length_b   1.000
_cell.length_c   1.000
_cell.angle_alpha   90.00
_cell.angle_beta   90.00
_cell.angle_gamma   90.00
#
_symmetry.space_group_name_H-M   'P 1'
#
loop_
_entity.id
_entity.type
_entity.pdbx_description
1 polymer ?
#
loop_
_entity_poly.entity_id
_entity_poly.type
_entity_poly.pdbx_seq_one_letter_code
_entity_poly.pdbx_strand_id
1 'polypeptide(L)'
;TVRTGAVWAAAGIALALCVPLSLACGGLAGAVHLAAVAVAWLYNLRLKATALSWLPYVSGFGLLPAAVTLTLPGQPWPRWWTVAAGALLGLAAHLADTLP
;
A
#
# COMPACT_ATOMS: atom_id res chain seq x y z
N THR A 1 11.45 20.73 -16.49
CA THR A 1 10.59 20.57 -15.29
C THR A 1 9.37 19.74 -15.67
N VAL A 2 8.92 18.82 -14.80
CA VAL A 2 7.73 18.00 -15.09
C VAL A 2 6.48 18.82 -14.79
N ARG A 3 5.50 18.84 -15.70
CA ARG A 3 4.23 19.55 -15.50
C ARG A 3 3.35 18.81 -14.51
N THR A 4 2.68 19.53 -13.59
CA THR A 4 1.77 18.94 -12.60
C THR A 4 0.69 18.07 -13.24
N GLY A 5 0.12 18.49 -14.37
CA GLY A 5 -0.86 17.70 -15.11
C GLY A 5 -0.33 16.36 -15.63
N ALA A 6 0.97 16.29 -15.98
CA ALA A 6 1.58 15.03 -16.40
C ALA A 6 1.71 14.04 -15.23
N VAL A 7 2.03 14.53 -14.02
CA VAL A 7 2.09 13.70 -12.81
C VAL A 7 0.71 13.15 -12.46
N TRP A 8 -0.33 13.98 -12.50
CA TRP A 8 -1.71 13.55 -12.25
C TRP A 8 -2.20 12.53 -13.28
N ALA A 9 -1.91 12.75 -14.57
CA ALA A 9 -2.24 11.80 -15.62
C ALA A 9 -1.54 10.45 -15.39
N ALA A 10 -0.24 10.46 -15.09
CA ALA A 10 0.52 9.25 -14.79
C ALA A 10 -0.02 8.52 -13.56
N ALA A 11 -0.35 9.23 -12.49
CA ALA A 11 -0.94 8.65 -11.27
C ALA A 11 -2.31 8.02 -11.55
N GLY A 12 -3.15 8.68 -12.35
CA GLY A 12 -4.46 8.14 -12.76
C GLY A 12 -4.34 6.88 -13.62
N ILE A 13 -3.42 6.89 -14.60
CA ILE A 13 -3.12 5.71 -15.44
C ILE A 13 -2.59 4.56 -14.58
N ALA A 14 -1.65 4.84 -13.68
CA ALA A 14 -1.10 3.84 -12.77
C ALA A 14 -2.19 3.23 -11.88
N LEU A 15 -3.10 4.04 -11.33
CA LEU A 15 -4.23 3.56 -10.54
C LEU A 15 -5.18 2.71 -11.39
N ALA A 16 -5.51 3.14 -12.61
CA ALA A 16 -6.37 2.40 -13.52
C ALA A 16 -5.79 1.02 -13.91
N LEU A 17 -4.48 0.94 -14.16
CA LEU A 17 -3.79 -0.32 -14.45
C LEU A 17 -3.61 -1.19 -13.20
N CYS A 18 -3.44 -0.57 -12.02
CA CYS A 18 -3.27 -1.28 -10.77
C CYS A 18 -4.46 -2.21 -10.46
N VAL A 19 -5.69 -1.77 -10.74
CA VAL A 19 -6.91 -2.56 -10.49
C VAL A 19 -6.91 -3.92 -11.20
N PRO A 20 -6.89 -4.01 -12.54
CA PRO A 20 -6.91 -5.30 -13.23
C PRO A 20 -5.66 -6.14 -12.95
N LEU A 21 -4.47 -5.51 -12.83
CA LEU A 21 -3.24 -6.23 -12.52
C LEU A 21 -3.28 -6.88 -11.13
N SER A 22 -3.86 -6.19 -10.13
CA SER A 22 -4.04 -6.75 -8.78
C SER A 22 -5.00 -7.93 -8.80
N LEU A 23 -6.12 -7.80 -9.50
CA LEU A 23 -7.14 -8.85 -9.58
C LEU A 23 -6.66 -10.07 -10.38
N ALA A 24 -5.73 -9.89 -11.33
CA ALA A 24 -5.09 -10.99 -12.05
C ALA A 24 -4.25 -11.91 -11.14
N CYS A 25 -3.80 -11.42 -9.97
CA CYS A 25 -3.11 -12.23 -8.97
C CYS A 25 -4.05 -13.09 -8.10
N GLY A 26 -5.37 -12.98 -8.32
CA GLY A 26 -6.41 -13.66 -7.55
C GLY A 26 -7.32 -12.67 -6.82
N GLY A 27 -8.60 -13.02 -6.63
CA GLY A 27 -9.60 -12.10 -6.07
C GLY A 27 -9.26 -11.61 -4.66
N LEU A 28 -8.83 -12.52 -3.78
CA LEU A 28 -8.51 -12.17 -2.39
C LEU A 28 -7.17 -11.42 -2.26
N ALA A 29 -6.12 -11.90 -2.96
CA ALA A 29 -4.83 -11.22 -3.03
C ALA A 29 -4.97 -9.81 -3.62
N GLY A 30 -5.72 -9.69 -4.71
CA GLY A 30 -6.01 -8.42 -5.36
C GLY A 30 -6.80 -7.47 -4.47
N ALA A 31 -7.80 -7.94 -3.74
CA ALA A 31 -8.56 -7.12 -2.79
C ALA A 31 -7.68 -6.56 -1.66
N VAL A 32 -6.80 -7.40 -1.09
CA VAL A 32 -5.83 -6.97 -0.07
C VAL A 32 -4.85 -5.93 -0.62
N HIS A 33 -4.33 -6.14 -1.82
CA HIS A 33 -3.45 -5.17 -2.47
C HIS A 33 -4.17 -3.84 -2.75
N LEU A 34 -5.41 -3.89 -3.25
CA LEU A 34 -6.19 -2.67 -3.51
C LEU A 34 -6.56 -1.91 -2.24
N ALA A 35 -6.79 -2.61 -1.12
CA ALA A 35 -6.94 -1.98 0.18
C ALA A 35 -5.66 -1.23 0.60
N ALA A 36 -4.48 -1.83 0.40
CA ALA A 36 -3.19 -1.17 0.66
C ALA A 36 -2.99 0.07 -0.22
N VAL A 37 -3.35 -0.01 -1.50
CA VAL A 37 -3.31 1.13 -2.45
C VAL A 37 -4.27 2.25 -2.02
N ALA A 38 -5.49 1.91 -1.60
CA ALA A 38 -6.46 2.89 -1.11
C ALA A 38 -5.94 3.63 0.14
N VAL A 39 -5.29 2.92 1.05
CA VAL A 39 -4.62 3.51 2.22
C VAL A 39 -3.49 4.45 1.81
N ALA A 40 -2.67 4.07 0.81
CA ALA A 40 -1.61 4.93 0.29
C ALA A 40 -2.15 6.20 -0.40
N TRP A 41 -3.28 6.11 -1.10
CA TRP A 41 -3.96 7.29 -1.64
C TRP A 41 -4.52 8.19 -0.53
N LEU A 42 -5.11 7.60 0.51
CA LEU A 42 -5.61 8.35 1.67
C LEU A 42 -4.50 9.13 2.38
N TYR A 43 -3.28 8.57 2.45
CA TYR A 43 -2.11 9.28 2.93
C TYR A 43 -1.85 10.56 2.12
N ASN A 44 -1.65 10.41 0.81
CA ASN A 44 -1.28 11.53 -0.06
C ASN A 44 -2.37 12.61 -0.16
N LEU A 45 -3.64 12.19 -0.16
CA LEU A 45 -4.76 13.12 -0.35
C LEU A 45 -5.19 13.83 0.95
N ARG A 46 -4.97 13.23 2.12
CA ARG A 46 -5.53 13.75 3.38
C ARG A 46 -4.61 13.63 4.59
N LEU A 47 -4.04 12.45 4.84
CA LEU A 47 -3.43 12.16 6.15
C LEU A 47 -1.98 12.61 6.28
N LYS A 48 -1.27 12.85 5.18
CA LYS A 48 0.15 13.23 5.19
C LYS A 48 0.45 14.46 6.06
N ALA A 49 -0.46 15.44 6.06
CA ALA A 49 -0.30 16.68 6.83
C ALA A 49 -0.93 16.60 8.25
N THR A 50 -1.17 15.40 8.77
CA THR A 50 -1.84 15.19 10.06
C THR A 50 -1.00 14.32 10.98
N ALA A 51 -1.28 14.34 12.29
CA ALA A 51 -0.66 13.44 13.26
C ALA A 51 -0.94 11.94 13.01
N LEU A 52 -1.86 11.62 12.10
CA LEU A 52 -2.21 10.25 11.69
C LEU A 52 -1.43 9.77 10.46
N SER A 53 -0.43 10.52 10.00
CA SER A 53 0.42 10.22 8.82
C SER A 53 1.13 8.87 8.88
N TRP A 54 1.40 8.35 10.09
CA TRP A 54 2.04 7.06 10.31
C TRP A 54 1.12 5.86 10.08
N LEU A 55 -0.20 6.02 10.28
CA LEU A 55 -1.17 4.93 10.17
C LEU A 55 -1.17 4.30 8.77
N PRO A 56 -1.20 5.08 7.67
CA PRO A 56 -1.12 4.51 6.34
C PRO A 56 0.14 3.70 6.06
N TYR A 57 1.29 4.10 6.61
CA TYR A 57 2.53 3.35 6.46
C TYR A 57 2.46 2.01 7.18
N VAL A 58 2.01 2.00 8.43
CA VAL A 58 1.85 0.77 9.22
C VAL A 58 0.87 -0.18 8.55
N SER A 59 -0.28 0.32 8.10
CA SER A 59 -1.29 -0.49 7.42
C SER A 59 -0.83 -0.98 6.05
N GLY A 60 -0.26 -0.11 5.21
CA GLY A 60 0.20 -0.47 3.87
C GLY A 60 1.28 -1.55 3.89
N PHE A 61 2.34 -1.35 4.69
CA PHE A 61 3.42 -2.33 4.79
C PHE A 61 2.99 -3.61 5.53
N GLY A 62 2.09 -3.50 6.52
CA GLY A 62 1.54 -4.66 7.21
C GLY A 62 0.68 -5.56 6.31
N LEU A 63 0.07 -5.03 5.26
CA LEU A 63 -0.73 -5.80 4.30
C LEU A 63 0.11 -6.53 3.24
N LEU A 64 1.38 -6.16 3.04
CA LEU A 64 2.24 -6.76 2.01
C LEU A 64 2.39 -8.29 2.14
N PRO A 65 2.63 -8.86 3.34
CA PRO A 65 2.72 -10.31 3.48
C PRO A 65 1.42 -11.01 3.06
N ALA A 66 0.26 -10.43 3.40
CA ALA A 66 -1.03 -10.99 3.00
C ALA A 66 -1.22 -10.93 1.48
N ALA A 67 -0.89 -9.80 0.85
CA ALA A 67 -0.97 -9.64 -0.60
C ALA A 67 -0.15 -10.70 -1.36
N VAL A 68 0.98 -11.13 -0.81
CA VAL A 68 1.86 -12.15 -1.41
C VAL A 68 1.43 -13.57 -1.05
N THR A 69 1.20 -13.90 0.23
CA THR A 69 0.89 -15.29 0.60
C THR A 69 -0.42 -15.78 -0.01
N LEU A 70 -1.33 -14.86 -0.30
CA LEU A 70 -2.59 -15.15 -0.95
C LEU A 70 -2.53 -15.47 -2.44
N THR A 71 -1.40 -15.22 -3.09
CA THR A 71 -1.23 -15.68 -4.48
C THR A 71 -0.81 -17.16 -4.54
N LEU A 72 -0.49 -17.77 -3.40
CA LEU A 72 -0.06 -19.17 -3.34
C LEU A 72 -1.25 -20.14 -3.43
N PRO A 73 -1.03 -21.38 -3.91
CA PRO A 73 -2.03 -22.44 -3.83
C PRO A 73 -2.55 -22.62 -2.40
N GLY A 74 -3.88 -22.70 -2.25
CA GLY A 74 -4.53 -22.79 -0.94
C GLY A 74 -4.73 -21.45 -0.21
N GLN A 75 -4.26 -20.32 -0.79
CA GLN A 75 -4.48 -18.97 -0.26
C GLN A 75 -4.16 -18.84 1.25
N PRO A 76 -2.98 -19.29 1.71
CA PRO A 76 -2.64 -19.24 3.12
C PRO A 76 -2.58 -17.79 3.62
N TRP A 77 -3.18 -17.57 4.78
CA TRP A 77 -3.02 -16.31 5.50
C TRP A 77 -1.57 -16.19 6.03
N PRO A 78 -0.99 -14.97 6.04
CA PRO A 78 0.37 -14.79 6.50
C PRO A 78 0.47 -15.07 8.00
N ARG A 79 1.66 -15.47 8.45
CA ARG A 79 1.93 -15.57 9.88
C ARG A 79 1.80 -14.18 10.51
N TRP A 80 1.16 -14.07 11.66
CA TRP A 80 0.90 -12.77 12.31
C TRP A 80 2.18 -11.94 12.53
N TRP A 81 3.32 -12.59 12.76
CA TRP A 81 4.60 -11.90 12.97
C TRP A 81 5.16 -11.27 11.69
N THR A 82 4.86 -11.79 10.49
CA THR A 82 5.29 -11.14 9.24
C THR A 82 4.51 -9.86 8.99
N VAL A 83 3.21 -9.86 9.35
CA VAL A 83 2.35 -8.66 9.35
C VAL A 83 2.90 -7.63 10.33
N ALA A 84 3.25 -8.05 11.55
CA ALA A 84 3.84 -7.16 12.55
C ALA A 84 5.20 -6.60 12.09
N ALA A 85 6.07 -7.42 11.49
CA ALA A 85 7.34 -6.98 10.94
C ALA A 85 7.14 -5.95 9.82
N GLY A 86 6.22 -6.20 8.88
CA GLY A 86 5.85 -5.24 7.84
C GLY A 86 5.35 -3.93 8.43
N ALA A 87 4.44 -3.99 9.40
CA ALA A 87 3.93 -2.82 10.11
C ALA A 87 5.05 -1.98 10.77
N LEU A 88 6.00 -2.62 11.45
CA LEU A 88 7.15 -1.95 12.08
C LEU A 88 8.08 -1.33 11.03
N LEU A 89 8.32 -2.02 9.91
CA LEU A 89 9.08 -1.47 8.78
C LEU A 89 8.39 -0.23 8.19
N GLY A 90 7.07 -0.27 8.05
CA GLY A 90 6.28 0.90 7.62
C GLY A 90 6.44 2.07 8.58
N LEU A 91 6.33 1.83 9.88
CA LEU A 91 6.55 2.87 10.89
C LEU A 91 7.96 3.46 10.78
N ALA A 92 9.00 2.62 10.68
CA ALA A 92 10.37 3.08 10.53
C ALA A 92 10.56 3.92 9.25
N ALA A 93 9.97 3.49 8.13
CA ALA A 93 9.99 4.22 6.88
C ALA A 93 9.29 5.59 6.99
N HIS A 94 8.18 5.67 7.72
CA HIS A 94 7.52 6.95 7.98
C HIS A 94 8.41 7.90 8.78
N LEU A 95 9.03 7.40 9.86
CA LEU A 95 9.93 8.21 10.66
C LEU A 95 11.09 8.75 9.81
N ALA A 96 11.69 7.91 8.97
CA ALA A 96 12.75 8.31 8.05
C ALA A 96 12.29 9.36 7.02
N ASP A 97 11.07 9.25 6.47
CA ASP A 97 10.48 10.21 5.53
C ASP A 97 10.21 11.59 6.18
N THR A 98 10.03 11.62 7.49
CA THR A 98 9.76 12.85 8.26
C THR A 98 11.00 13.52 8.85
N LEU A 99 12.20 12.93 8.69
CA LEU A 99 13.45 13.58 9.12
C LEU A 99 13.75 14.80 8.23
N PRO A 100 14.26 15.91 8.80
CA PRO A 100 14.56 17.14 8.07
C PRO A 100 15.82 17.04 7.18
#